data_AF-A0A966CMQ4-F1
#
_entry.id   AF-A0A966CMQ4-F1
#
_cell.length_a   1.000
_cell.length_b   1.000
_cell.length_c   1.000
_cell.angle_alpha   90.00
_cell.angle_beta   90.00
_cell.angle_gamma   90.00
#
_symmetry.space_group_name_H-M   'P 1'
#
loop_
_entity.id
_entity.type
_entity.pdbx_description
1 polymer ?
#
loop_
_entity_poly.entity_id
_entity_poly.type
_entity_poly.pdbx_seq_one_letter_code
_entity_poly.pdbx_strand_id
1 'polypeptide(L)'
;MLNKYLKKIYGQCIAGNAREESYYPVLLNLFEEFFKVKQIRNGNITQLPKGVEGGNPDFVVRRGKELLGYIEAKDFGKVDNLELVTESEQIERYKDNFENFILTNFVEFWLWRKSEKKWVKKVKIQQPNIISKIKTLTPVANEKDLLELLSEFVEFSIPERKSAKSLAIDLASRAKRMKAPLLEELNNNVETDVDKIYKAFQEYLMPDLSKENFADIYAQTIAYGLFIARLQYKGERKEFNRTLARDLIPKNLKILKQMFSFVSARNLTNNIDHIIDDIATVLAYCDIEKIKNDLHKEKGKDPIVHFYETFLIEYDPEKRKRMGEYYTPVQVTEYIINSINDLLKDEFDKKLGFASEGVTLLDFASGTCTFPAQAIIKAKEEIDQSSQPGNWHEIVKKHILENFYAFEISMASWIIGHLKIALLLEDSGYKMENGDKFNLYLTNTLDFSKIEGQGGIFENVLKEEAEVAGKIKRNKKILVITGNPPYLANSSNIIQKGTEFYNVYESYKEIVRKEEKNIKPLSDDYIKFIAFAHYKIQQAGKGIIGIITNNSYLDGLIHRDLRRKLSEDFDEIYILNLHGNSKRKEKNPAGGKDENVFNIQQGVGIILLVKK
;
A
#
# COMPACT_ATOMS: atom_id res chain seq x y z
N MET A 1 -48.07 3.63 5.05
CA MET A 1 -46.71 3.94 5.53
C MET A 1 -46.32 5.38 5.18
N LEU A 2 -46.30 5.76 3.90
CA LEU A 2 -45.78 7.06 3.46
C LEU A 2 -46.60 8.28 3.93
N ASN A 3 -47.93 8.16 4.07
CA ASN A 3 -48.75 9.24 4.62
C ASN A 3 -48.36 9.59 6.07
N LYS A 4 -47.99 8.58 6.88
CA LYS A 4 -47.49 8.76 8.25
C LYS A 4 -46.09 9.39 8.25
N TYR A 5 -45.24 8.99 7.31
CA TYR A 5 -43.92 9.56 7.09
C TYR A 5 -44.00 11.06 6.75
N LEU A 6 -44.79 11.45 5.73
CA LEU A 6 -44.95 12.86 5.36
C LEU A 6 -45.57 13.69 6.48
N LYS A 7 -46.54 13.15 7.23
CA LYS A 7 -47.12 13.84 8.39
C LYS A 7 -46.06 14.17 9.45
N LYS A 8 -45.10 13.28 9.69
CA LYS A 8 -43.98 13.53 10.62
C LYS A 8 -43.01 14.58 10.06
N ILE A 9 -42.63 14.49 8.78
CA ILE A 9 -41.78 15.50 8.11
C ILE A 9 -42.42 16.89 8.21
N TYR A 10 -43.72 16.99 7.90
CA TYR A 10 -44.49 18.21 7.98
C TYR A 10 -44.55 18.79 9.41
N GLY A 11 -44.81 17.93 10.41
CA GLY A 11 -44.82 18.35 11.82
C GLY A 11 -43.49 18.95 12.28
N GLN A 12 -42.38 18.32 11.90
CA GLN A 12 -41.03 18.85 12.20
C GLN A 12 -40.78 20.18 11.48
N CYS A 13 -41.24 20.32 10.23
CA CYS A 13 -41.09 21.55 9.47
C CYS A 13 -41.84 22.76 10.07
N ILE A 14 -43.08 22.55 10.55
CA ILE A 14 -43.89 23.66 11.12
C ILE A 14 -43.29 24.18 12.43
N ALA A 15 -42.65 23.32 13.22
CA ALA A 15 -42.00 23.71 14.47
C ALA A 15 -40.95 24.82 14.28
N GLY A 16 -40.44 25.02 13.05
CA GLY A 16 -39.69 26.21 12.63
C GLY A 16 -38.23 26.25 13.07
N ASN A 17 -37.78 25.28 13.86
CA ASN A 17 -36.40 25.12 14.33
C ASN A 17 -35.71 23.84 13.80
N ALA A 18 -36.35 23.14 12.86
CA ALA A 18 -35.82 21.91 12.28
C ALA A 18 -34.57 22.20 11.44
N ARG A 19 -33.56 21.37 11.62
CA ARG A 19 -32.37 21.27 10.75
C ARG A 19 -32.42 19.93 10.01
N GLU A 20 -31.56 19.73 9.03
CA GLU A 20 -31.40 18.46 8.31
C GLU A 20 -31.48 17.22 9.21
N GLU A 21 -30.70 17.19 10.29
CA GLU A 21 -30.63 16.09 11.27
C GLU A 21 -31.96 15.84 12.01
N SER A 22 -32.81 16.86 12.14
CA SER A 22 -34.12 16.74 12.79
C SER A 22 -35.04 15.77 12.03
N TYR A 23 -34.78 15.55 10.75
CA TYR A 23 -35.55 14.64 9.89
C TYR A 23 -34.97 13.22 9.85
N TYR A 24 -33.76 12.99 10.38
CA TYR A 24 -33.08 11.69 10.33
C TYR A 24 -33.88 10.58 11.02
N PRO A 25 -34.44 10.76 12.23
CA PRO A 25 -35.27 9.74 12.86
C PRO A 25 -36.49 9.38 12.01
N VAL A 26 -37.01 10.31 11.21
CA VAL A 26 -38.17 10.08 10.34
C VAL A 26 -37.77 9.19 9.15
N LEU A 27 -36.59 9.41 8.57
CA LEU A 27 -36.03 8.56 7.52
C LEU A 27 -35.66 7.15 8.02
N LEU A 28 -35.07 7.04 9.21
CA LEU A 28 -34.77 5.74 9.83
C LEU A 28 -36.05 4.90 9.99
N ASN A 29 -37.10 5.52 10.54
CA ASN A 29 -38.41 4.87 10.70
C ASN A 29 -39.03 4.46 9.35
N LEU A 30 -38.82 5.22 8.27
CA LEU A 30 -39.30 4.84 6.93
C LEU A 30 -38.69 3.53 6.47
N PHE A 31 -37.37 3.38 6.60
CA PHE A 31 -36.66 2.15 6.22
C PHE A 31 -37.05 0.98 7.12
N GLU A 32 -37.18 1.19 8.43
CA GLU A 32 -37.65 0.16 9.36
C GLU A 32 -39.07 -0.34 9.04
N GLU A 33 -40.01 0.58 8.76
CA GLU A 33 -41.36 0.20 8.33
C GLU A 33 -41.32 -0.51 6.96
N PHE A 34 -40.49 -0.04 6.03
CA PHE A 34 -40.29 -0.66 4.71
C PHE A 34 -39.76 -2.09 4.81
N PHE A 35 -38.74 -2.34 5.64
CA PHE A 35 -38.20 -3.69 5.87
C PHE A 35 -39.25 -4.65 6.43
N LYS A 36 -40.09 -4.17 7.37
CA LYS A 36 -41.20 -4.96 7.92
C LYS A 36 -42.23 -5.29 6.83
N VAL A 37 -42.63 -4.31 6.03
CA VAL A 37 -43.63 -4.48 4.96
C VAL A 37 -43.13 -5.45 3.88
N LYS A 38 -41.86 -5.35 3.47
CA LYS A 38 -41.23 -6.22 2.46
C LYS A 38 -40.70 -7.53 3.04
N GLN A 39 -40.90 -7.78 4.33
CA GLN A 39 -40.41 -8.98 5.04
C GLN A 39 -38.90 -9.20 4.88
N ILE A 40 -38.13 -8.11 4.78
CA ILE A 40 -36.67 -8.17 4.65
C ILE A 40 -36.10 -8.49 6.03
N ARG A 41 -35.72 -9.75 6.23
CA ARG A 41 -35.12 -10.21 7.49
C ARG A 41 -33.78 -9.52 7.71
N ASN A 42 -33.53 -9.08 8.94
CA ASN A 42 -32.29 -8.43 9.37
C ASN A 42 -31.93 -7.16 8.58
N GLY A 43 -32.90 -6.49 7.95
CA GLY A 43 -32.68 -5.17 7.34
C GLY A 43 -32.45 -4.11 8.41
N ASN A 44 -31.39 -3.32 8.28
CA ASN A 44 -31.08 -2.22 9.19
C ASN A 44 -30.54 -1.01 8.43
N ILE A 45 -30.87 0.16 8.95
CA ILE A 45 -30.31 1.44 8.53
C ILE A 45 -29.60 2.06 9.74
N THR A 46 -28.42 2.63 9.52
CA THR A 46 -27.60 3.22 10.58
C THR A 46 -27.12 4.58 10.15
N GLN A 47 -27.33 5.59 10.99
CA GLN A 47 -26.76 6.91 10.81
C GLN A 47 -25.24 6.83 11.04
N LEU A 48 -24.46 7.34 10.09
CA LEU A 48 -23.02 7.44 10.22
C LEU A 48 -22.63 8.72 10.96
N PRO A 49 -21.53 8.71 11.75
CA PRO A 49 -21.02 9.91 12.38
C PRO A 49 -20.72 10.99 11.33
N LYS A 50 -21.08 12.25 11.60
CA LYS A 50 -20.71 13.37 10.73
C LYS A 50 -19.19 13.39 10.54
N GLY A 51 -18.74 13.17 9.31
CA GLY A 51 -17.33 13.30 8.94
C GLY A 51 -17.00 14.72 8.49
N VAL A 52 -15.70 15.00 8.39
CA VAL A 52 -15.13 16.17 7.70
C VAL A 52 -15.60 16.21 6.24
N GLU A 53 -15.54 17.38 5.57
CA GLU A 53 -15.69 17.50 4.11
C GLU A 53 -14.81 16.44 3.40
N GLY A 54 -15.43 15.38 2.88
CA GLY A 54 -14.68 14.20 2.44
C GLY A 54 -15.26 12.85 2.88
N GLY A 55 -16.06 12.84 3.95
CA GLY A 55 -16.49 11.64 4.69
C GLY A 55 -17.47 10.68 4.00
N ASN A 56 -18.00 9.74 4.79
CA ASN A 56 -19.06 8.82 4.35
C ASN A 56 -20.40 9.57 4.22
N PRO A 57 -21.36 9.05 3.43
CA PRO A 57 -22.74 9.55 3.41
C PRO A 57 -23.41 9.48 4.78
N ASP A 58 -24.51 10.20 4.98
CA ASP A 58 -25.22 10.25 6.27
C ASP A 58 -25.69 8.89 6.81
N PHE A 59 -26.03 7.95 5.93
CA PHE A 59 -26.54 6.64 6.33
C PHE A 59 -25.91 5.50 5.55
N VAL A 60 -25.82 4.35 6.21
CA VAL A 60 -25.55 3.05 5.60
C VAL A 60 -26.75 2.13 5.80
N VAL A 61 -27.06 1.35 4.77
CA VAL A 61 -28.14 0.37 4.78
C VAL A 61 -27.57 -1.03 4.58
N ARG A 62 -27.99 -1.97 5.44
CA ARG A 62 -27.47 -3.34 5.47
C ARG A 62 -28.59 -4.37 5.63
N ARG A 63 -28.27 -5.62 5.24
CA ARG A 63 -29.05 -6.83 5.54
C ARG A 63 -28.15 -7.80 6.30
N GLY A 64 -28.27 -7.82 7.62
CA GLY A 64 -27.27 -8.46 8.49
C GLY A 64 -25.90 -7.82 8.28
N LYS A 65 -24.92 -8.58 7.77
CA LYS A 65 -23.58 -8.06 7.45
C LYS A 65 -23.47 -7.50 6.02
N GLU A 66 -24.42 -7.83 5.14
CA GLU A 66 -24.40 -7.45 3.73
C GLU A 66 -24.65 -5.95 3.57
N LEU A 67 -23.74 -5.25 2.90
CA LEU A 67 -23.92 -3.85 2.52
C LEU A 67 -24.89 -3.75 1.35
N LEU A 68 -26.00 -3.03 1.54
CA LEU A 68 -26.98 -2.76 0.49
C LEU A 68 -26.68 -1.46 -0.24
N GLY A 69 -26.35 -0.39 0.50
CA GLY A 69 -25.99 0.90 -0.08
C GLY A 69 -25.90 2.01 0.94
N TYR A 70 -25.76 3.24 0.43
CA TYR A 70 -25.62 4.44 1.24
C TYR A 70 -26.69 5.47 0.90
N ILE A 71 -26.97 6.38 1.83
CA ILE A 71 -27.91 7.47 1.65
C ILE A 71 -27.27 8.77 2.12
N GLU A 72 -27.29 9.80 1.29
CA GLU A 72 -27.02 11.18 1.66
C GLU A 72 -28.34 11.94 1.72
N ALA A 73 -28.57 12.64 2.83
CA ALA A 73 -29.70 13.52 3.01
C ALA A 73 -29.29 14.98 2.78
N LYS A 74 -30.24 15.78 2.31
CA LYS A 74 -30.13 17.24 2.23
C LYS A 74 -31.35 17.89 2.87
N ASP A 75 -31.13 19.03 3.50
CA ASP A 75 -32.20 19.83 4.08
C ASP A 75 -33.17 20.33 2.98
N PHE A 76 -34.41 19.82 2.92
CA PHE A 76 -35.40 20.31 1.94
C PHE A 76 -35.94 21.70 2.21
N GLY A 77 -35.70 22.25 3.41
CA GLY A 77 -35.97 23.65 3.71
C GLY A 77 -34.99 24.58 3.00
N LYS A 78 -33.80 24.10 2.65
CA LYS A 78 -32.74 24.85 1.94
C LYS A 78 -32.55 24.40 0.50
N VAL A 79 -32.75 23.11 0.23
CA VAL A 79 -32.54 22.44 -1.06
C VAL A 79 -33.90 21.94 -1.56
N ASP A 80 -34.64 22.82 -2.23
CA ASP A 80 -35.92 22.50 -2.85
C ASP A 80 -35.78 21.84 -4.24
N ASN A 81 -34.56 21.73 -4.76
CA ASN A 81 -34.21 21.02 -5.98
C ASN A 81 -32.89 20.25 -5.82
N LEU A 82 -32.94 18.92 -5.88
CA LEU A 82 -31.76 18.06 -5.78
C LEU A 82 -30.79 18.21 -6.96
N GLU A 83 -31.24 18.65 -8.14
CA GLU A 83 -30.36 18.82 -9.31
C GLU A 83 -29.22 19.80 -9.00
N LEU A 84 -29.50 20.86 -8.25
CA LEU A 84 -28.55 21.92 -7.89
C LEU A 84 -27.37 21.45 -7.04
N VAL A 85 -27.53 20.33 -6.32
CA VAL A 85 -26.47 19.78 -5.47
C VAL A 85 -25.75 18.61 -6.13
N THR A 86 -26.25 18.12 -7.28
CA THR A 86 -25.66 16.94 -7.93
C THR A 86 -24.28 17.19 -8.50
N GLU A 87 -23.93 18.42 -8.82
CA GLU A 87 -22.62 18.84 -9.32
C GLU A 87 -21.66 19.30 -8.21
N SER A 88 -22.09 19.22 -6.94
CA SER A 88 -21.19 19.54 -5.83
C SER A 88 -20.05 18.52 -5.73
N GLU A 89 -18.86 18.98 -5.34
CA GLU A 89 -17.69 18.11 -5.16
C GLU A 89 -17.98 16.93 -4.22
N GLN A 90 -18.85 17.14 -3.22
CA GLN A 90 -19.29 16.08 -2.31
C GLN A 90 -20.07 14.97 -3.04
N ILE A 91 -21.07 15.34 -3.84
CA ILE A 91 -21.94 14.37 -4.51
C ILE A 91 -21.21 13.68 -5.67
N GLU A 92 -20.38 14.40 -6.44
CA GLU A 92 -19.50 13.79 -7.45
C GLU A 92 -18.59 12.74 -6.81
N ARG A 93 -17.95 13.07 -5.68
CA ARG A 93 -17.17 12.09 -4.92
C ARG A 93 -18.02 10.88 -4.51
N TYR A 94 -19.26 11.06 -4.10
CA TYR A 94 -20.11 9.92 -3.71
C TYR A 94 -20.50 9.03 -4.89
N LYS A 95 -20.80 9.63 -6.05
CA LYS A 95 -21.07 8.90 -7.29
C LYS A 95 -19.90 8.03 -7.72
N ASP A 96 -18.68 8.50 -7.48
CA ASP A 96 -17.44 7.78 -7.81
C ASP A 96 -17.08 6.69 -6.79
N ASN A 97 -17.50 6.83 -5.53
CA ASN A 97 -17.06 5.93 -4.45
C ASN A 97 -18.10 4.87 -4.06
N PHE A 98 -19.40 5.14 -4.22
CA PHE A 98 -20.47 4.26 -3.73
C PHE A 98 -21.25 3.61 -4.87
N GLU A 99 -21.25 2.28 -4.87
CA GLU A 99 -21.88 1.49 -5.93
C GLU A 99 -23.39 1.66 -5.99
N ASN A 100 -24.01 1.76 -4.81
CA ASN A 100 -25.44 1.95 -4.62
C ASN A 100 -25.70 3.11 -3.66
N PHE A 101 -26.28 4.19 -4.17
CA PHE A 101 -26.37 5.46 -3.47
C PHE A 101 -27.73 6.10 -3.66
N ILE A 102 -28.38 6.54 -2.58
CA ILE A 102 -29.56 7.39 -2.63
C ILE A 102 -29.18 8.82 -2.22
N LEU A 103 -29.57 9.80 -3.03
CA LEU A 103 -29.63 11.20 -2.63
C LEU A 103 -31.09 11.55 -2.31
N THR A 104 -31.34 12.16 -1.15
CA THR A 104 -32.69 12.54 -0.77
C THR A 104 -32.74 13.89 -0.07
N ASN A 105 -33.85 14.61 -0.25
CA ASN A 105 -34.23 15.71 0.63
C ASN A 105 -35.47 15.33 1.45
N PHE A 106 -35.63 14.06 1.82
CA PHE A 106 -36.78 13.52 2.55
C PHE A 106 -38.12 13.51 1.79
N VAL A 107 -38.23 14.19 0.64
CA VAL A 107 -39.45 14.20 -0.19
C VAL A 107 -39.19 13.90 -1.66
N GLU A 108 -37.93 13.98 -2.08
CA GLU A 108 -37.39 13.49 -3.34
C GLU A 108 -36.32 12.45 -3.05
N PHE A 109 -36.29 11.36 -3.82
CA PHE A 109 -35.37 10.23 -3.68
C PHE A 109 -34.79 9.87 -5.03
N TRP A 110 -33.48 10.00 -5.18
CA TRP A 110 -32.76 9.73 -6.41
C TRP A 110 -31.79 8.59 -6.19
N LEU A 111 -31.88 7.55 -7.00
CA LEU A 111 -31.07 6.34 -6.92
C LEU A 111 -29.97 6.37 -7.97
N TRP A 112 -28.71 6.34 -7.55
CA TRP A 112 -27.52 6.30 -8.38
C TRP A 112 -26.89 4.90 -8.41
N ARG A 113 -26.38 4.50 -9.58
CA ARG A 113 -25.57 3.29 -9.76
C ARG A 113 -24.22 3.65 -10.36
N LYS A 114 -23.13 3.34 -9.64
CA LYS A 114 -21.77 3.59 -10.13
C LYS A 114 -21.44 2.75 -11.37
N SER A 115 -21.75 1.45 -11.35
CA SER A 115 -21.53 0.55 -12.48
C SER A 115 -22.22 1.00 -13.78
N GLU A 116 -23.38 1.66 -13.67
CA GLU A 116 -24.11 2.20 -14.83
C GLU A 116 -23.81 3.69 -15.09
N LYS A 117 -23.08 4.35 -14.18
CA LYS A 117 -22.77 5.79 -14.19
C LYS A 117 -23.99 6.67 -14.46
N LYS A 118 -25.14 6.35 -13.85
CA LYS A 118 -26.38 7.11 -14.03
C LYS A 118 -27.29 7.10 -12.81
N TRP A 119 -28.18 8.09 -12.75
CA TRP A 119 -29.37 8.07 -11.90
C TRP A 119 -30.38 7.11 -12.51
N VAL A 120 -30.56 5.93 -11.91
CA VAL A 120 -31.46 4.89 -12.45
C VAL A 120 -32.93 5.22 -12.20
N LYS A 121 -33.23 5.93 -11.11
CA LYS A 121 -34.61 6.30 -10.75
C LYS A 121 -34.61 7.60 -9.94
N LYS A 122 -35.57 8.48 -10.23
CA LYS A 122 -35.82 9.73 -9.49
C LYS A 122 -37.31 9.76 -9.13
N VAL A 123 -37.65 9.81 -7.85
CA VAL A 123 -39.04 9.80 -7.37
C VAL A 123 -39.27 11.00 -6.47
N LYS A 124 -40.36 11.72 -6.72
CA LYS A 124 -40.83 12.85 -5.91
C LYS A 124 -42.16 12.47 -5.27
N ILE A 125 -42.22 12.41 -3.95
CA ILE A 125 -43.45 12.06 -3.21
C ILE A 125 -44.20 13.28 -2.69
N GLN A 126 -43.56 14.45 -2.71
CA GLN A 126 -44.15 15.74 -2.35
C GLN A 126 -43.33 16.88 -2.95
N GLN A 127 -43.94 18.04 -3.22
CA GLN A 127 -43.16 19.23 -3.59
C GLN A 127 -42.50 19.84 -2.34
N PRO A 128 -41.17 20.04 -2.32
CA PRO A 128 -40.48 20.62 -1.17
C PRO A 128 -41.07 21.95 -0.70
N ASN A 129 -41.37 22.84 -1.67
CA ASN A 129 -41.95 24.17 -1.41
C ASN A 129 -43.34 24.15 -0.77
N ILE A 130 -44.13 23.08 -0.98
CA ILE A 130 -45.46 22.94 -0.36
C ILE A 130 -45.33 22.71 1.16
N ILE A 131 -44.34 21.90 1.56
CA ILE A 131 -44.07 21.65 2.98
C ILE A 131 -43.29 22.81 3.61
N SER A 132 -42.22 23.28 2.97
CA SER A 132 -41.29 24.23 3.60
C SER A 132 -41.79 25.68 3.60
N LYS A 133 -42.43 26.13 2.52
CA LYS A 133 -42.87 27.53 2.35
C LYS A 133 -44.37 27.70 2.59
N ILE A 134 -45.19 26.87 1.95
CA ILE A 134 -46.66 26.96 2.01
C ILE A 134 -47.21 26.34 3.31
N LYS A 135 -46.42 25.49 3.98
CA LYS A 135 -46.79 24.80 5.22
C LYS A 135 -48.16 24.13 5.12
N THR A 136 -48.41 23.41 4.03
CA THR A 136 -49.62 22.59 3.85
C THR A 136 -49.25 21.12 3.64
N LEU A 137 -50.04 20.19 4.19
CA LEU A 137 -49.88 18.75 3.97
C LEU A 137 -50.88 18.27 2.92
N THR A 138 -50.38 17.81 1.78
CA THR A 138 -51.18 17.14 0.74
C THR A 138 -50.90 15.62 0.74
N PRO A 139 -51.77 14.79 0.13
CA PRO A 139 -51.54 13.35 0.01
C PRO A 139 -50.21 13.01 -0.68
N VAL A 140 -49.62 11.89 -0.31
CA VAL A 140 -48.40 11.35 -0.94
C VAL A 140 -48.62 11.17 -2.45
N ALA A 141 -47.72 11.73 -3.26
CA ALA A 141 -47.61 11.41 -4.68
C ALA A 141 -46.68 10.20 -4.90
N ASN A 142 -46.84 9.48 -6.01
CA ASN A 142 -45.89 8.47 -6.49
C ASN A 142 -45.49 7.40 -5.43
N GLU A 143 -46.43 6.98 -4.57
CA GLU A 143 -46.17 6.00 -3.50
C GLU A 143 -45.62 4.69 -4.06
N LYS A 144 -46.21 4.18 -5.15
CA LYS A 144 -45.76 2.95 -5.81
C LYS A 144 -44.32 3.08 -6.31
N ASP A 145 -43.98 4.20 -6.95
CA ASP A 145 -42.66 4.41 -7.53
C ASP A 145 -41.59 4.51 -6.45
N LEU A 146 -41.88 5.12 -5.30
CA LEU A 146 -40.93 5.17 -4.19
C LEU A 146 -40.71 3.78 -3.60
N LEU A 147 -41.77 2.99 -3.41
CA LEU A 147 -41.65 1.63 -2.91
C LEU A 147 -40.85 0.73 -3.87
N GLU A 148 -41.01 0.92 -5.18
CA GLU A 148 -40.17 0.24 -6.17
C GLU A 148 -38.73 0.73 -6.12
N LEU A 149 -38.46 2.04 -6.03
CA LEU A 149 -37.10 2.58 -5.89
C LEU A 149 -36.39 1.99 -4.66
N LEU A 150 -37.07 1.97 -3.52
CA LEU A 150 -36.52 1.38 -2.29
C LEU A 150 -36.32 -0.14 -2.44
N SER A 151 -37.18 -0.83 -3.19
CA SER A 151 -37.02 -2.28 -3.49
C SER A 151 -35.78 -2.51 -4.36
N GLU A 152 -35.63 -1.75 -5.45
CA GLU A 152 -34.44 -1.80 -6.31
C GLU A 152 -33.16 -1.47 -5.53
N PHE A 153 -33.21 -0.53 -4.59
CA PHE A 153 -32.09 -0.19 -3.72
C PHE A 153 -31.67 -1.35 -2.81
N VAL A 154 -32.62 -2.04 -2.17
CA VAL A 154 -32.30 -3.13 -1.21
C VAL A 154 -32.10 -4.50 -1.84
N GLU A 155 -32.60 -4.72 -3.06
CA GLU A 155 -32.39 -5.95 -3.83
C GLU A 155 -31.05 -5.95 -4.57
N PHE A 156 -30.37 -4.79 -4.61
CA PHE A 156 -29.08 -4.67 -5.26
C PHE A 156 -28.01 -5.55 -4.63
N SER A 157 -27.28 -6.28 -5.48
CA SER A 157 -26.06 -6.98 -5.12
C SER A 157 -24.85 -6.25 -5.68
N ILE A 158 -23.82 -6.06 -4.85
CA ILE A 158 -22.54 -5.49 -5.30
C ILE A 158 -21.98 -6.36 -6.45
N PRO A 159 -21.63 -5.78 -7.61
CA PRO A 159 -21.09 -6.54 -8.73
C PRO A 159 -19.80 -7.24 -8.34
N GLU A 160 -19.68 -8.51 -8.70
CA GLU A 160 -18.47 -9.30 -8.45
C GLU A 160 -17.26 -8.68 -9.16
N ARG A 161 -16.14 -8.53 -8.42
CA ARG A 161 -14.88 -8.09 -9.02
C ARG A 161 -14.13 -9.29 -9.58
N LYS A 162 -13.77 -9.16 -10.86
CA LYS A 162 -13.20 -10.24 -11.67
C LYS A 162 -11.80 -9.94 -12.18
N SER A 163 -11.18 -8.82 -11.81
CA SER A 163 -9.80 -8.52 -12.20
C SER A 163 -8.99 -7.81 -11.12
N ALA A 164 -7.69 -8.13 -11.08
CA ALA A 164 -6.75 -7.53 -10.13
C ALA A 164 -6.76 -5.99 -10.22
N LYS A 165 -6.78 -5.44 -11.43
CA LYS A 165 -6.87 -3.99 -11.68
C LYS A 165 -8.12 -3.35 -11.06
N SER A 166 -9.30 -3.94 -11.27
CA SER A 166 -10.55 -3.40 -10.72
C SER A 166 -10.56 -3.42 -9.20
N LEU A 167 -9.98 -4.47 -8.60
CA LEU A 167 -9.84 -4.58 -7.16
C LEU A 167 -8.87 -3.54 -6.59
N ALA A 168 -7.70 -3.34 -7.22
CA ALA A 168 -6.72 -2.35 -6.79
C ALA A 168 -7.32 -0.94 -6.71
N ILE A 169 -8.10 -0.55 -7.73
CA ILE A 169 -8.80 0.75 -7.77
C ILE A 169 -9.79 0.88 -6.60
N ASP A 170 -10.63 -0.14 -6.37
CA ASP A 170 -11.62 -0.07 -5.29
C ASP A 170 -11.00 -0.08 -3.89
N LEU A 171 -9.90 -0.83 -3.69
CA LEU A 171 -9.15 -0.80 -2.44
C LEU A 171 -8.50 0.57 -2.21
N ALA A 172 -7.92 1.17 -3.24
CA ALA A 172 -7.27 2.47 -3.15
C ALA A 172 -8.25 3.59 -2.81
N SER A 173 -9.38 3.65 -3.51
CA SER A 173 -10.47 4.60 -3.25
C SER A 173 -10.96 4.51 -1.80
N ARG A 174 -11.17 3.29 -1.28
CA ARG A 174 -11.61 3.07 0.10
C ARG A 174 -10.54 3.42 1.12
N ALA A 175 -9.30 3.00 0.88
CA ALA A 175 -8.18 3.33 1.76
C ALA A 175 -7.98 4.84 1.87
N LYS A 176 -8.07 5.56 0.75
CA LYS A 176 -7.94 7.03 0.72
C LYS A 176 -8.97 7.73 1.61
N ARG A 177 -10.20 7.20 1.69
CA ARG A 177 -11.24 7.73 2.58
C ARG A 177 -10.94 7.55 4.06
N MET A 178 -10.05 6.63 4.46
CA MET A 178 -9.65 6.47 5.87
C MET A 178 -8.78 7.62 6.38
N LYS A 179 -8.09 8.34 5.48
CA LYS A 179 -7.07 9.32 5.86
C LYS A 179 -7.62 10.45 6.72
N ALA A 180 -8.71 11.09 6.29
CA ALA A 180 -9.29 12.23 7.02
C ALA A 180 -9.79 11.82 8.42
N PRO A 181 -10.59 10.74 8.57
CA PRO A 181 -10.96 10.22 9.89
C PRO A 181 -9.77 9.82 10.78
N LEU A 182 -8.70 9.24 10.22
CA LEU A 182 -7.49 8.89 10.98
C LEU A 182 -6.76 10.13 11.47
N LEU A 183 -6.64 11.16 10.64
CA LEU A 183 -6.03 12.43 11.02
C LEU A 183 -6.82 13.14 12.10
N GLU A 184 -8.15 13.08 12.05
CA GLU A 184 -9.00 13.59 13.12
C GLU A 184 -8.76 12.81 14.42
N GLU A 185 -8.77 11.46 14.38
CA GLU A 185 -8.48 10.62 15.55
C GLU A 185 -7.10 10.96 16.16
N LEU A 186 -6.05 11.09 15.34
CA LEU A 186 -4.69 11.43 15.76
C LEU A 186 -4.52 12.87 16.27
N ASN A 187 -5.38 13.80 15.87
CA ASN A 187 -5.30 15.20 16.31
C ASN A 187 -6.22 15.52 17.48
N ASN A 188 -7.01 14.56 17.93
CA ASN A 188 -7.84 14.70 19.12
C ASN A 188 -6.99 14.67 20.40
N ASN A 189 -7.52 15.27 21.46
CA ASN A 189 -6.84 15.33 22.77
C ASN A 189 -6.96 14.03 23.60
N VAL A 190 -7.55 12.97 23.04
CA VAL A 190 -7.76 11.70 23.71
C VAL A 190 -6.85 10.66 23.06
N GLU A 191 -5.96 10.05 23.85
CA GLU A 191 -5.08 9.00 23.34
C GLU A 191 -5.87 7.76 22.94
N THR A 192 -5.77 7.39 21.66
CA THR A 192 -6.39 6.19 21.08
C THR A 192 -5.37 5.08 20.83
N ASP A 193 -5.84 3.90 20.43
CA ASP A 193 -4.93 2.84 19.97
C ASP A 193 -4.18 3.25 18.69
N VAL A 194 -4.77 4.10 17.85
CA VAL A 194 -4.11 4.64 16.66
C VAL A 194 -2.95 5.56 17.07
N ASP A 195 -3.12 6.36 18.13
CA ASP A 195 -2.04 7.18 18.70
C ASP A 195 -0.89 6.33 19.25
N LYS A 196 -1.18 5.23 19.93
CA LYS A 196 -0.15 4.32 20.45
C LYS A 196 0.65 3.68 19.32
N ILE A 197 -0.02 3.20 18.28
CA ILE A 197 0.64 2.66 17.08
C ILE A 197 1.49 3.75 16.42
N TYR A 198 0.97 4.97 16.28
CA TYR A 198 1.71 6.11 15.72
C TYR A 198 3.00 6.39 16.49
N LYS A 199 2.91 6.52 17.82
CA LYS A 199 4.07 6.75 18.69
C LYS A 199 5.08 5.61 18.58
N ALA A 200 4.63 4.37 18.54
CA ALA A 200 5.49 3.21 18.34
C ALA A 200 6.19 3.23 16.97
N PHE A 201 5.50 3.62 15.89
CA PHE A 201 6.16 3.79 14.59
C PHE A 201 7.21 4.90 14.63
N GLN A 202 6.92 6.03 15.29
CA GLN A 202 7.90 7.11 15.44
C GLN A 202 9.14 6.67 16.22
N GLU A 203 8.95 6.05 17.38
CA GLU A 203 10.04 5.67 18.28
C GLU A 203 10.92 4.54 17.71
N TYR A 204 10.30 3.53 17.08
CA TYR A 204 10.99 2.28 16.75
C TYR A 204 11.36 2.13 15.27
N LEU A 205 10.74 2.90 14.36
CA LEU A 205 10.93 2.73 12.91
C LEU A 205 11.30 4.02 12.18
N MET A 206 10.58 5.12 12.45
CA MET A 206 10.65 6.35 11.65
C MET A 206 10.50 7.61 12.54
N PRO A 207 11.58 8.09 13.18
CA PRO A 207 11.54 9.22 14.12
C PRO A 207 10.86 10.50 13.60
N ASP A 208 11.06 10.81 12.31
CA ASP A 208 10.50 12.00 11.66
C ASP A 208 9.12 11.76 11.00
N LEU A 209 8.43 10.68 11.35
CA LEU A 209 7.13 10.35 10.75
C LEU A 209 6.06 11.35 11.19
N SER A 210 5.48 12.08 10.24
CA SER A 210 4.33 12.96 10.50
C SER A 210 3.03 12.17 10.62
N LYS A 211 2.02 12.75 11.29
CA LYS A 211 0.68 12.15 11.41
C LYS A 211 0.02 11.91 10.06
N GLU A 212 0.21 12.81 9.09
CA GLU A 212 -0.33 12.69 7.72
C GLU A 212 0.28 11.49 6.98
N ASN A 213 1.60 11.32 7.11
CA ASN A 213 2.30 10.20 6.51
C ASN A 213 1.94 8.88 7.22
N PHE A 214 1.78 8.92 8.54
CA PHE A 214 1.32 7.76 9.30
C PHE A 214 -0.10 7.34 8.92
N ALA A 215 -1.03 8.30 8.78
CA ALA A 215 -2.40 8.00 8.35
C ALA A 215 -2.43 7.29 6.98
N ASP A 216 -1.53 7.67 6.06
CA ASP A 216 -1.35 6.94 4.80
C ASP A 216 -0.82 5.52 5.01
N ILE A 217 0.25 5.38 5.80
CA ILE A 217 0.84 4.07 6.10
C ILE A 217 -0.21 3.14 6.70
N TYR A 218 -0.98 3.63 7.68
CA TYR A 218 -2.05 2.89 8.33
C TYR A 218 -3.12 2.48 7.31
N ALA A 219 -3.64 3.43 6.53
CA ALA A 219 -4.70 3.18 5.56
C ALA A 219 -4.30 2.11 4.52
N GLN A 220 -3.09 2.22 3.95
CA GLN A 220 -2.58 1.23 3.00
C GLN A 220 -2.38 -0.13 3.66
N THR A 221 -1.80 -0.16 4.86
CA THR A 221 -1.53 -1.38 5.62
C THR A 221 -2.82 -2.16 5.91
N ILE A 222 -3.90 -1.48 6.29
CA ILE A 222 -5.18 -2.16 6.52
C ILE A 222 -5.78 -2.69 5.21
N ALA A 223 -5.72 -1.93 4.12
CA ALA A 223 -6.23 -2.42 2.83
C ALA A 223 -5.48 -3.69 2.36
N TYR A 224 -4.15 -3.67 2.41
CA TYR A 224 -3.34 -4.82 2.00
C TYR A 224 -3.41 -5.99 2.97
N GLY A 225 -3.48 -5.73 4.28
CA GLY A 225 -3.63 -6.80 5.27
C GLY A 225 -4.96 -7.54 5.12
N LEU A 226 -6.05 -6.83 4.84
CA LEU A 226 -7.35 -7.46 4.52
C LEU A 226 -7.26 -8.25 3.22
N PHE A 227 -6.57 -7.72 2.20
CA PHE A 227 -6.37 -8.44 0.94
C PHE A 227 -5.57 -9.74 1.13
N ILE A 228 -4.47 -9.72 1.89
CA ILE A 228 -3.69 -10.92 2.22
C ILE A 228 -4.55 -11.93 2.99
N ALA A 229 -5.28 -11.47 4.00
CA ALA A 229 -6.19 -12.34 4.74
C ALA A 229 -7.22 -13.01 3.82
N ARG A 230 -7.76 -12.25 2.85
CA ARG A 230 -8.72 -12.76 1.88
C ARG A 230 -8.11 -13.81 0.95
N LEU A 231 -6.85 -13.68 0.54
CA LEU A 231 -6.14 -14.67 -0.28
C LEU A 231 -5.96 -16.03 0.43
N GLN A 232 -5.88 -16.01 1.77
CA GLN A 232 -5.77 -17.19 2.62
C GLN A 232 -7.13 -17.83 2.96
N TYR A 233 -8.22 -17.08 2.81
CA TYR A 233 -9.55 -17.52 3.21
C TYR A 233 -10.15 -18.56 2.26
N LYS A 234 -10.56 -19.71 2.82
CA LYS A 234 -11.13 -20.86 2.10
C LYS A 234 -12.62 -21.11 2.36
N GLY A 235 -13.25 -20.32 3.23
CA GLY A 235 -14.67 -20.45 3.55
C GLY A 235 -15.59 -19.77 2.53
N GLU A 236 -16.87 -19.64 2.89
CA GLU A 236 -17.85 -18.99 2.02
C GLU A 236 -17.55 -17.51 1.83
N ARG A 237 -17.48 -17.07 0.57
CA ARG A 237 -17.07 -15.71 0.19
C ARG A 237 -17.71 -14.59 1.04
N LYS A 238 -19.02 -14.68 1.30
CA LYS A 238 -19.81 -13.68 2.04
C LYS A 238 -19.54 -13.64 3.54
N GLU A 239 -18.88 -14.64 4.10
CA GLU A 239 -18.55 -14.69 5.52
C GLU A 239 -17.26 -13.95 5.86
N PHE A 240 -16.40 -13.67 4.87
CA PHE A 240 -15.16 -12.91 5.08
C PHE A 240 -15.45 -11.53 5.68
N ASN A 241 -14.74 -11.19 6.75
CA ASN A 241 -14.92 -9.94 7.48
C ASN A 241 -13.64 -9.56 8.24
N ARG A 242 -13.57 -8.33 8.78
CA ARG A 242 -12.38 -7.83 9.48
C ARG A 242 -11.99 -8.64 10.72
N THR A 243 -12.95 -9.27 11.41
CA THR A 243 -12.68 -10.09 12.60
C THR A 243 -11.95 -11.37 12.21
N LEU A 244 -12.37 -12.05 11.14
CA LEU A 244 -11.68 -13.22 10.61
C LEU A 244 -10.28 -12.89 10.07
N ALA A 245 -10.10 -11.68 9.55
CA ALA A 245 -8.85 -11.29 8.90
C ALA A 245 -7.63 -11.41 9.83
N ARG A 246 -7.77 -11.09 11.12
CA ARG A 246 -6.69 -11.23 12.11
C ARG A 246 -6.14 -12.65 12.17
N ASP A 247 -7.02 -13.64 12.15
CA ASP A 247 -6.65 -15.04 12.33
C ASP A 247 -6.10 -15.65 11.03
N LEU A 248 -6.47 -15.07 9.88
CA LEU A 248 -6.01 -15.44 8.55
C LEU A 248 -4.66 -14.82 8.17
N ILE A 249 -4.24 -13.72 8.82
CA ILE A 249 -2.91 -13.15 8.57
C ILE A 249 -1.83 -14.14 9.03
N PRO A 250 -0.86 -14.45 8.13
CA PRO A 250 0.24 -15.35 8.44
C PRO A 250 0.97 -14.98 9.73
N LYS A 251 1.27 -15.98 10.58
CA LYS A 251 1.87 -15.78 11.91
C LYS A 251 3.27 -15.16 11.86
N ASN A 252 3.99 -15.36 10.77
CA ASN A 252 5.30 -14.80 10.50
C ASN A 252 5.28 -13.29 10.19
N LEU A 253 4.11 -12.72 9.83
CA LEU A 253 3.91 -11.28 9.62
C LEU A 253 3.46 -10.60 10.93
N LYS A 254 4.30 -10.68 11.97
CA LYS A 254 3.98 -10.25 13.33
C LYS A 254 3.48 -8.79 13.42
N ILE A 255 4.16 -7.85 12.74
CA ILE A 255 3.78 -6.41 12.74
C ILE A 255 2.34 -6.25 12.22
N LEU A 256 2.08 -6.81 11.04
CA LEU A 256 0.77 -6.76 10.39
C LEU A 256 -0.30 -7.41 11.26
N LYS A 257 -0.01 -8.61 11.79
CA LYS A 257 -0.94 -9.34 12.65
C LYS A 257 -1.29 -8.53 13.90
N GLN A 258 -0.31 -7.87 14.51
CA GLN A 258 -0.53 -7.10 15.71
C GLN A 258 -1.29 -5.80 15.43
N MET A 259 -1.04 -5.12 14.30
CA MET A 259 -1.90 -4.02 13.85
C MET A 259 -3.36 -4.49 13.68
N PHE A 260 -3.57 -5.69 13.13
CA PHE A 260 -4.91 -6.25 12.95
C PHE A 260 -5.58 -6.72 14.24
N SER A 261 -4.81 -7.03 15.29
CA SER A 261 -5.39 -7.27 16.62
C SER A 261 -6.19 -6.05 17.10
N PHE A 262 -5.65 -4.84 16.92
CA PHE A 262 -6.37 -3.59 17.21
C PHE A 262 -7.58 -3.42 16.31
N VAL A 263 -7.43 -3.59 14.99
CA VAL A 263 -8.54 -3.46 14.03
C VAL A 263 -9.69 -4.42 14.33
N SER A 264 -9.38 -5.66 14.71
CA SER A 264 -10.39 -6.69 15.00
C SER A 264 -11.18 -6.44 16.28
N ALA A 265 -10.61 -5.68 17.23
CA ALA A 265 -11.17 -5.41 18.54
C ALA A 265 -11.98 -4.10 18.60
N ARG A 266 -11.98 -3.29 17.53
CA ARG A 266 -12.70 -2.00 17.50
C ARG A 266 -14.22 -2.22 17.46
N ASN A 267 -14.92 -1.52 18.35
CA ASN A 267 -16.37 -1.43 18.34
C ASN A 267 -16.82 -0.38 17.32
N LEU A 268 -17.93 -0.64 16.61
CA LEU A 268 -18.49 0.09 15.45
C LEU A 268 -18.90 1.56 15.70
N THR A 269 -18.13 2.36 16.43
CA THR A 269 -18.52 3.67 16.94
C THR A 269 -17.90 4.85 16.18
N ASN A 270 -17.00 4.61 15.22
CA ASN A 270 -16.35 5.69 14.46
C ASN A 270 -16.26 5.42 12.94
N ASN A 271 -15.99 6.48 12.18
CA ASN A 271 -15.97 6.46 10.71
C ASN A 271 -14.93 5.51 10.11
N ILE A 272 -13.82 5.26 10.81
CA ILE A 272 -12.75 4.36 10.36
C ILE A 272 -13.25 2.93 10.26
N ASP A 273 -13.96 2.46 11.29
CA ASP A 273 -14.49 1.10 11.35
C ASP A 273 -15.40 0.77 10.17
N HIS A 274 -16.27 1.70 9.79
CA HIS A 274 -17.17 1.54 8.64
C HIS A 274 -16.41 1.43 7.32
N ILE A 275 -15.29 2.13 7.17
CA ILE A 275 -14.47 2.07 5.96
C ILE A 275 -13.72 0.74 5.91
N ILE A 276 -13.19 0.25 7.04
CA ILE A 276 -12.55 -1.06 7.14
C ILE A 276 -13.54 -2.17 6.78
N ASP A 277 -14.77 -2.11 7.28
CA ASP A 277 -15.82 -3.07 6.93
C ASP A 277 -16.23 -3.00 5.46
N ASP A 278 -16.23 -1.82 4.84
CA ASP A 278 -16.48 -1.64 3.41
C ASP A 278 -15.35 -2.26 2.56
N ILE A 279 -14.08 -2.11 2.97
CA ILE A 279 -12.94 -2.79 2.34
C ILE A 279 -13.10 -4.31 2.45
N ALA A 280 -13.39 -4.83 3.64
CA ALA A 280 -13.62 -6.25 3.85
C ALA A 280 -14.79 -6.78 3.01
N THR A 281 -15.86 -5.98 2.87
CA THR A 281 -17.01 -6.30 2.03
C THR A 281 -16.63 -6.42 0.56
N VAL A 282 -15.89 -5.46 0.00
CA VAL A 282 -15.41 -5.55 -1.39
C VAL A 282 -14.61 -6.84 -1.61
N LEU A 283 -13.70 -7.15 -0.69
CA LEU A 283 -12.88 -8.37 -0.74
C LEU A 283 -13.71 -9.66 -0.63
N ALA A 284 -14.78 -9.65 0.16
CA ALA A 284 -15.73 -10.75 0.25
C ALA A 284 -16.40 -11.02 -1.11
N TYR A 285 -16.73 -9.98 -1.87
CA TYR A 285 -17.37 -10.07 -3.20
C TYR A 285 -16.38 -10.21 -4.38
N CYS A 286 -15.10 -10.48 -4.12
CA CYS A 286 -14.11 -10.75 -5.16
C CYS A 286 -14.04 -12.23 -5.54
N ASP A 287 -13.87 -12.48 -6.84
CA ASP A 287 -13.51 -13.80 -7.36
C ASP A 287 -12.02 -14.07 -7.14
N ILE A 288 -11.67 -14.49 -5.92
CA ILE A 288 -10.26 -14.57 -5.50
C ILE A 288 -9.41 -15.50 -6.37
N GLU A 289 -9.99 -16.56 -6.93
CA GLU A 289 -9.27 -17.48 -7.81
C GLU A 289 -8.93 -16.81 -9.13
N LYS A 290 -9.85 -16.02 -9.68
CA LYS A 290 -9.57 -15.21 -10.86
C LYS A 290 -8.56 -14.10 -10.56
N ILE A 291 -8.65 -13.46 -9.39
CA ILE A 291 -7.66 -12.47 -8.95
C ILE A 291 -6.27 -13.09 -8.82
N LYS A 292 -6.13 -14.26 -8.18
CA LYS A 292 -4.86 -14.99 -8.09
C LYS A 292 -4.32 -15.32 -9.48
N ASN A 293 -5.16 -15.88 -10.35
CA ASN A 293 -4.76 -16.17 -11.72
C ASN A 293 -4.31 -14.92 -12.47
N ASP A 294 -5.00 -13.78 -12.34
CA ASP A 294 -4.58 -12.52 -12.94
C ASP A 294 -3.24 -12.04 -12.38
N LEU A 295 -3.02 -12.21 -11.07
CA LEU A 295 -1.74 -11.93 -10.40
C LEU A 295 -0.61 -12.89 -10.80
N HIS A 296 -0.91 -13.97 -11.52
CA HIS A 296 0.09 -14.93 -12.01
C HIS A 296 0.31 -14.82 -13.54
N LYS A 297 -0.56 -14.11 -14.29
CA LYS A 297 -0.68 -14.27 -15.77
C LYS A 297 -0.05 -13.19 -16.65
N GLU A 298 0.48 -12.07 -16.14
CA GLU A 298 1.04 -11.05 -17.04
C GLU A 298 2.47 -11.39 -17.50
N LYS A 299 2.62 -11.71 -18.79
CA LYS A 299 3.93 -11.84 -19.44
C LYS A 299 4.55 -10.46 -19.63
N GLY A 300 5.76 -10.26 -19.08
CA GLY A 300 6.59 -9.06 -19.31
C GLY A 300 6.52 -7.97 -18.22
N LYS A 301 5.62 -8.10 -17.24
CA LYS A 301 5.60 -7.30 -16.00
C LYS A 301 5.31 -8.20 -14.82
N ASP A 302 5.84 -7.85 -13.66
CA ASP A 302 5.48 -8.50 -12.40
C ASP A 302 4.03 -8.13 -12.04
N PRO A 303 3.08 -9.08 -12.04
CA PRO A 303 1.66 -8.74 -11.89
C PRO A 303 1.30 -8.25 -10.48
N ILE A 304 2.06 -8.66 -9.46
CA ILE A 304 1.87 -8.18 -8.07
C ILE A 304 2.32 -6.74 -7.97
N VAL A 305 3.46 -6.41 -8.60
CA VAL A 305 3.91 -5.02 -8.73
C VAL A 305 2.87 -4.20 -9.50
N HIS A 306 2.30 -4.73 -10.59
CA HIS A 306 1.29 -4.00 -11.35
C HIS A 306 0.00 -3.73 -10.57
N PHE A 307 -0.42 -4.68 -9.73
CA PHE A 307 -1.52 -4.50 -8.78
C PHE A 307 -1.22 -3.36 -7.79
N TYR A 308 -0.02 -3.38 -7.21
CA TYR A 308 0.42 -2.34 -6.27
C TYR A 308 0.54 -0.96 -6.95
N GLU A 309 1.08 -0.90 -8.16
CA GLU A 309 1.12 0.31 -8.99
C GLU A 309 -0.26 0.90 -9.25
N THR A 310 -1.20 0.05 -9.67
CA THR A 310 -2.58 0.46 -9.96
C THR A 310 -3.21 1.08 -8.71
N PHE A 311 -3.00 0.45 -7.55
CA PHE A 311 -3.50 0.99 -6.29
C PHE A 311 -2.85 2.34 -5.96
N LEU A 312 -1.52 2.47 -6.08
CA LEU A 312 -0.82 3.72 -5.72
C LEU A 312 -1.22 4.89 -6.60
N ILE A 313 -1.42 4.65 -7.91
CA ILE A 313 -1.90 5.66 -8.86
C ILE A 313 -3.25 6.21 -8.42
N GLU A 314 -4.16 5.32 -8.01
CA GLU A 314 -5.51 5.70 -7.58
C GLU A 314 -5.50 6.35 -6.18
N TYR A 315 -4.66 5.84 -5.28
CA TYR A 315 -4.56 6.30 -3.89
C TYR A 315 -3.97 7.71 -3.80
N ASP A 316 -2.75 7.90 -4.32
CA ASP A 316 -2.03 9.17 -4.32
C ASP A 316 -1.05 9.28 -5.51
N PRO A 317 -1.50 9.82 -6.65
CA PRO A 317 -0.70 9.89 -7.88
C PRO A 317 0.54 10.79 -7.74
N GLU A 318 0.49 11.79 -6.87
CA GLU A 318 1.62 12.71 -6.63
C GLU A 318 2.64 12.11 -5.66
N LYS A 319 2.20 11.29 -4.70
CA LYS A 319 3.11 10.51 -3.85
C LYS A 319 3.91 9.50 -4.65
N ARG A 320 3.35 8.87 -5.69
CA ARG A 320 4.13 8.00 -6.60
C ARG A 320 5.35 8.74 -7.18
N LYS A 321 5.18 9.97 -7.66
CA LYS A 321 6.28 10.79 -8.20
C LYS A 321 7.26 11.24 -7.12
N ARG A 322 6.75 11.63 -5.94
CA ARG A 322 7.56 12.16 -4.82
C ARG A 322 8.37 11.09 -4.10
N MET A 323 7.82 9.88 -3.95
CA MET A 323 8.51 8.76 -3.30
C MET A 323 9.61 8.16 -4.18
N GLY A 324 9.64 8.50 -5.48
CA GLY A 324 10.60 7.92 -6.41
C GLY A 324 10.47 6.40 -6.53
N GLU A 325 9.31 5.85 -6.21
CA GLU A 325 8.97 4.43 -6.33
C GLU A 325 8.79 4.07 -7.81
N TYR A 326 9.88 4.15 -8.56
CA TYR A 326 10.00 3.59 -9.90
C TYR A 326 10.44 2.15 -9.72
N TYR A 327 9.51 1.22 -9.93
CA TYR A 327 9.84 -0.19 -9.88
C TYR A 327 10.92 -0.50 -10.91
N THR A 328 11.92 -1.25 -10.46
CA THR A 328 12.99 -1.71 -11.32
C THR A 328 12.42 -2.58 -12.42
N PRO A 329 12.62 -2.22 -13.71
CA PRO A 329 12.22 -3.06 -14.82
C PRO A 329 12.83 -4.45 -14.65
N VAL A 330 12.01 -5.48 -14.87
CA VAL A 330 12.42 -6.88 -14.63
C VAL A 330 13.69 -7.23 -15.41
N GLN A 331 13.84 -6.71 -16.63
CA GLN A 331 15.00 -6.92 -17.49
C GLN A 331 16.31 -6.38 -16.87
N VAL A 332 16.23 -5.24 -16.19
CA VAL A 332 17.38 -4.66 -15.48
C VAL A 332 17.75 -5.55 -14.29
N THR A 333 16.76 -5.99 -13.51
CA THR A 333 16.98 -6.89 -12.38
C THR A 333 17.54 -8.23 -12.84
N GLU A 334 16.97 -8.85 -13.86
CA GLU A 334 17.43 -10.11 -14.45
C GLU A 334 18.88 -10.00 -14.93
N TYR A 335 19.24 -8.91 -15.62
CA TYR A 335 20.63 -8.69 -16.05
C TYR A 335 21.60 -8.67 -14.87
N ILE A 336 21.28 -7.91 -13.81
CA ILE A 336 22.12 -7.82 -12.61
C ILE A 336 22.23 -9.19 -11.93
N ILE A 337 21.10 -9.86 -11.70
CA ILE A 337 21.06 -11.17 -11.01
C ILE A 337 21.81 -12.23 -11.83
N ASN A 338 21.62 -12.31 -13.14
CA ASN A 338 22.36 -13.23 -13.99
C ASN A 338 23.87 -12.95 -13.94
N SER A 339 24.27 -11.68 -14.03
CA SER A 339 25.68 -11.30 -13.95
C SER A 339 26.31 -11.68 -12.60
N ILE A 340 25.61 -11.46 -11.49
CA ILE A 340 26.07 -11.88 -10.16
C ILE A 340 26.15 -13.40 -10.08
N ASN A 341 25.17 -14.12 -10.62
CA ASN A 341 25.14 -15.58 -10.61
C ASN A 341 26.34 -16.18 -11.34
N ASP A 342 26.73 -15.59 -12.47
CA ASP A 342 27.90 -16.01 -13.23
C ASP A 342 29.19 -15.71 -12.45
N LEU A 343 29.32 -14.51 -11.88
CA LEU A 343 30.45 -14.16 -11.01
C LEU A 343 30.55 -15.07 -9.77
N LEU A 344 29.44 -15.48 -9.17
CA LEU A 344 29.42 -16.43 -8.07
C LEU A 344 30.06 -17.77 -8.47
N LYS A 345 29.78 -18.25 -9.69
CA LYS A 345 30.34 -19.49 -10.23
C LYS A 345 31.83 -19.33 -10.56
N ASP A 346 32.17 -18.25 -11.24
CA ASP A 346 33.50 -18.05 -11.82
C ASP A 346 34.54 -17.63 -10.77
N GLU A 347 34.14 -16.76 -9.82
CA GLU A 347 35.08 -16.11 -8.90
C GLU A 347 34.97 -16.58 -7.44
N PHE A 348 33.87 -17.24 -7.05
CA PHE A 348 33.59 -17.60 -5.65
C PHE A 348 33.38 -19.11 -5.38
N ASP A 349 33.65 -19.97 -6.38
CA ASP A 349 33.44 -21.42 -6.31
C ASP A 349 32.01 -21.82 -5.88
N LYS A 350 31.01 -21.06 -6.35
CA LYS A 350 29.58 -21.32 -6.12
C LYS A 350 28.97 -21.89 -7.38
N LYS A 351 29.23 -23.17 -7.65
CA LYS A 351 28.86 -23.86 -8.90
C LYS A 351 27.38 -23.81 -9.28
N LEU A 352 26.47 -23.75 -8.29
CA LEU A 352 25.03 -23.61 -8.49
C LEU A 352 24.57 -22.15 -8.33
N GLY A 353 25.50 -21.19 -8.44
CA GLY A 353 25.25 -19.77 -8.27
C GLY A 353 24.51 -19.47 -6.98
N PHE A 354 23.35 -18.79 -7.09
CA PHE A 354 22.49 -18.45 -5.95
C PHE A 354 21.93 -19.63 -5.16
N ALA A 355 21.89 -20.85 -5.72
CA ALA A 355 21.46 -22.03 -4.97
C ALA A 355 22.62 -22.68 -4.16
N SER A 356 23.85 -22.19 -4.30
CA SER A 356 25.01 -22.76 -3.62
C SER A 356 25.02 -22.43 -2.13
N GLU A 357 25.33 -23.43 -1.30
CA GLU A 357 25.46 -23.26 0.14
C GLU A 357 26.46 -22.14 0.50
N GLY A 358 26.11 -21.34 1.51
CA GLY A 358 26.92 -20.23 2.01
C GLY A 358 26.82 -18.93 1.20
N VAL A 359 26.06 -18.89 0.10
CA VAL A 359 25.68 -17.62 -0.54
C VAL A 359 24.74 -16.85 0.38
N THR A 360 25.13 -15.64 0.74
CA THR A 360 24.29 -14.71 1.52
C THR A 360 23.98 -13.50 0.66
N LEU A 361 22.70 -13.17 0.56
CA LEU A 361 22.19 -12.08 -0.28
C LEU A 361 21.55 -11.01 0.60
N LEU A 362 21.83 -9.74 0.33
CA LEU A 362 21.09 -8.61 0.89
C LEU A 362 20.59 -7.71 -0.25
N ASP A 363 19.28 -7.60 -0.40
CA ASP A 363 18.68 -6.43 -1.06
C ASP A 363 18.50 -5.31 -0.03
N PHE A 364 19.34 -4.28 -0.15
CA PHE A 364 19.38 -3.20 0.83
C PHE A 364 18.28 -2.13 0.65
N ALA A 365 17.48 -2.20 -0.42
CA ALA A 365 16.45 -1.23 -0.79
C ALA A 365 15.40 -1.97 -1.63
N SER A 366 14.70 -2.89 -0.97
CA SER A 366 14.01 -3.99 -1.62
C SER A 366 12.79 -3.57 -2.43
N GLY A 367 12.15 -2.47 -2.05
CA GLY A 367 10.82 -2.12 -2.53
C GLY A 367 9.89 -3.31 -2.34
N THR A 368 9.39 -3.83 -3.46
CA THR A 368 8.53 -5.01 -3.53
C THR A 368 9.29 -6.32 -3.70
N CYS A 369 10.55 -6.43 -3.28
CA CYS A 369 11.39 -7.63 -3.39
C CYS A 369 11.64 -8.11 -4.83
N THR A 370 11.91 -7.20 -5.77
CA THR A 370 12.20 -7.61 -7.16
C THR A 370 13.53 -8.34 -7.29
N PHE A 371 14.62 -7.87 -6.66
CA PHE A 371 15.90 -8.59 -6.73
C PHE A 371 15.88 -9.93 -6.00
N PRO A 372 15.38 -10.06 -4.75
CA PRO A 372 15.30 -11.36 -4.09
C PRO A 372 14.46 -12.38 -4.85
N ALA A 373 13.33 -11.94 -5.44
CA ALA A 373 12.50 -12.82 -6.26
C ALA A 373 13.27 -13.36 -7.48
N GLN A 374 13.98 -12.49 -8.19
CA GLN A 374 14.80 -12.90 -9.34
C GLN A 374 15.96 -13.82 -8.93
N ALA A 375 16.59 -13.58 -7.78
CA ALA A 375 17.61 -14.48 -7.24
C ALA A 375 17.04 -15.88 -6.90
N ILE A 376 15.81 -15.95 -6.37
CA ILE A 376 15.12 -17.21 -6.08
C ILE A 376 14.74 -17.95 -7.38
N ILE A 377 14.21 -17.22 -8.37
CA ILE A 377 13.94 -17.78 -9.71
C ILE A 377 15.23 -18.35 -10.29
N LYS A 378 16.32 -17.57 -10.25
CA LYS A 378 17.61 -18.00 -10.77
C LYS A 378 18.14 -19.23 -10.03
N ALA A 379 18.05 -19.27 -8.70
CA ALA A 379 18.43 -20.43 -7.91
C ALA A 379 17.62 -21.68 -8.32
N LYS A 380 16.32 -21.55 -8.59
CA LYS A 380 15.49 -22.66 -9.08
C LYS A 380 15.93 -23.15 -10.45
N GLU A 381 16.21 -22.23 -11.38
CA GLU A 381 16.72 -22.55 -12.71
C GLU A 381 18.02 -23.35 -12.67
N GLU A 382 18.97 -22.93 -11.81
CA GLU A 382 20.24 -23.64 -11.62
C GLU A 382 20.03 -25.07 -11.12
N ILE A 383 19.09 -25.27 -10.19
CA ILE A 383 18.76 -26.60 -9.68
C ILE A 383 18.10 -27.47 -10.75
N ASP A 384 17.15 -26.92 -11.51
CA ASP A 384 16.45 -27.64 -12.57
C ASP A 384 17.37 -28.04 -13.71
N GLN A 385 18.39 -27.23 -14.00
CA GLN A 385 19.40 -27.52 -15.02
C GLN A 385 20.54 -28.42 -14.50
N SER A 386 20.70 -28.54 -13.19
CA SER A 386 21.77 -29.34 -12.60
C SER A 386 21.53 -30.85 -12.81
N SER A 387 22.61 -31.58 -13.09
CA SER A 387 22.55 -33.06 -13.26
C SER A 387 22.33 -33.81 -11.95
N GLN A 388 22.35 -33.13 -10.80
CA GLN A 388 22.06 -33.73 -9.49
C GLN A 388 20.63 -33.37 -9.10
N PRO A 389 19.81 -34.32 -8.63
CA PRO A 389 18.48 -33.98 -8.12
C PRO A 389 18.63 -33.14 -6.85
N GLY A 390 18.64 -31.82 -6.99
CA GLY A 390 18.61 -30.89 -5.87
C GLY A 390 17.25 -30.94 -5.21
N ASN A 391 17.21 -31.13 -3.90
CA ASN A 391 15.96 -31.05 -3.15
C ASN A 391 15.58 -29.57 -3.00
N TRP A 392 14.81 -29.05 -3.97
CA TRP A 392 14.35 -27.65 -3.96
C TRP A 392 13.72 -27.25 -2.62
N HIS A 393 12.94 -28.15 -2.01
CA HIS A 393 12.32 -27.89 -0.72
C HIS A 393 13.35 -27.66 0.39
N GLU A 394 14.43 -28.46 0.42
CA GLU A 394 15.51 -28.30 1.39
C GLU A 394 16.34 -27.04 1.13
N ILE A 395 16.59 -26.70 -0.14
CA ILE A 395 17.31 -25.47 -0.51
C ILE A 395 16.52 -24.24 -0.09
N VAL A 396 15.20 -24.21 -0.33
CA VAL A 396 14.37 -23.10 0.13
C VAL A 396 14.48 -22.96 1.65
N LYS A 397 14.28 -24.06 2.38
CA LYS A 397 14.17 -24.05 3.84
C LYS A 397 15.49 -23.76 4.56
N LYS A 398 16.57 -24.43 4.16
CA LYS A 398 17.88 -24.35 4.85
C LYS A 398 18.83 -23.32 4.27
N HIS A 399 18.58 -22.85 3.04
CA HIS A 399 19.47 -21.90 2.39
C HIS A 399 18.79 -20.57 2.10
N ILE A 400 17.77 -20.53 1.24
CA ILE A 400 17.14 -19.28 0.80
C ILE A 400 16.51 -18.52 1.98
N LEU A 401 15.63 -19.18 2.74
CA LEU A 401 14.96 -18.57 3.88
C LEU A 401 15.89 -18.25 5.05
N GLU A 402 17.11 -18.80 5.09
CA GLU A 402 18.09 -18.51 6.14
C GLU A 402 19.10 -17.42 5.75
N ASN A 403 19.42 -17.29 4.45
CA ASN A 403 20.57 -16.51 3.98
C ASN A 403 20.23 -15.36 3.02
N PHE A 404 18.99 -15.27 2.55
CA PHE A 404 18.55 -14.14 1.72
C PHE A 404 17.81 -13.14 2.60
N TYR A 405 18.28 -11.90 2.57
CA TYR A 405 17.82 -10.79 3.39
C TYR A 405 17.36 -9.64 2.51
N ALA A 406 16.41 -8.87 3.02
CA ALA A 406 15.94 -7.66 2.36
C ALA A 406 15.59 -6.59 3.39
N PHE A 407 15.88 -5.33 3.08
CA PHE A 407 15.47 -4.17 3.87
C PHE A 407 14.54 -3.29 3.07
N GLU A 408 13.47 -2.84 3.72
CA GLU A 408 12.51 -1.90 3.15
C GLU A 408 11.99 -0.96 4.24
N ILE A 409 11.79 0.32 3.94
CA ILE A 409 11.29 1.31 4.90
C ILE A 409 9.77 1.54 4.75
N SER A 410 9.22 1.30 3.56
CA SER A 410 7.79 1.42 3.27
C SER A 410 7.03 0.17 3.73
N MET A 411 6.13 0.35 4.70
CA MET A 411 5.28 -0.74 5.21
C MET A 411 4.44 -1.40 4.10
N ALA A 412 3.93 -0.62 3.15
CA ALA A 412 3.13 -1.16 2.05
C ALA A 412 3.98 -2.04 1.12
N SER A 413 5.15 -1.54 0.71
CA SER A 413 6.12 -2.32 -0.09
C SER A 413 6.61 -3.57 0.67
N TRP A 414 6.82 -3.47 1.99
CA TRP A 414 7.17 -4.60 2.85
C TRP A 414 6.08 -5.70 2.85
N ILE A 415 4.80 -5.32 2.96
CA ILE A 415 3.68 -6.28 2.88
C ILE A 415 3.64 -6.96 1.50
N ILE A 416 3.79 -6.17 0.43
CA ILE A 416 3.78 -6.67 -0.95
C ILE A 416 4.97 -7.59 -1.22
N GLY A 417 6.15 -7.26 -0.71
CA GLY A 417 7.35 -8.10 -0.82
C GLY A 417 7.14 -9.48 -0.20
N HIS A 418 6.56 -9.55 1.01
CA HIS A 418 6.22 -10.84 1.64
C HIS A 418 5.20 -11.64 0.83
N LEU A 419 4.15 -10.98 0.33
CA LEU A 419 3.15 -11.63 -0.52
C LEU A 419 3.77 -12.20 -1.80
N LYS A 420 4.62 -11.40 -2.46
CA LYS A 420 5.30 -11.80 -3.69
C LYS A 420 6.19 -13.01 -3.50
N ILE A 421 7.04 -13.00 -2.47
CA ILE A 421 7.91 -14.16 -2.21
C ILE A 421 7.09 -15.40 -1.85
N ALA A 422 6.01 -15.25 -1.06
CA ALA A 422 5.15 -16.38 -0.72
C ALA A 422 4.49 -17.02 -1.96
N LEU A 423 3.94 -16.21 -2.87
CA LEU A 423 3.34 -16.69 -4.12
C LEU A 423 4.39 -17.31 -5.06
N LEU A 424 5.56 -16.68 -5.19
CA LEU A 424 6.67 -17.21 -5.99
C LEU A 424 7.13 -18.59 -5.47
N LEU A 425 7.28 -18.74 -4.16
CA LEU A 425 7.66 -20.02 -3.56
C LEU A 425 6.58 -21.07 -3.79
N GLU A 426 5.30 -20.72 -3.63
CA GLU A 426 4.18 -21.63 -3.91
C GLU A 426 4.19 -22.11 -5.36
N ASP A 427 4.36 -21.19 -6.32
CA ASP A 427 4.46 -21.49 -7.75
C ASP A 427 5.69 -22.35 -8.09
N SER A 428 6.79 -22.18 -7.36
CA SER A 428 8.00 -23.01 -7.52
C SER A 428 7.88 -24.42 -6.91
N GLY A 429 6.74 -24.73 -6.26
CA GLY A 429 6.48 -26.01 -5.60
C GLY A 429 6.84 -26.05 -4.11
N TYR A 430 7.15 -24.91 -3.49
CA TYR A 430 7.38 -24.79 -2.05
C TYR A 430 6.19 -24.12 -1.35
N LYS A 431 5.44 -24.89 -0.58
CA LYS A 431 4.36 -24.34 0.24
C LYS A 431 4.90 -23.93 1.61
N MET A 432 4.80 -22.65 1.92
CA MET A 432 5.23 -22.08 3.20
C MET A 432 4.55 -22.80 4.39
N GLU A 433 5.36 -23.30 5.31
CA GLU A 433 4.93 -23.97 6.53
C GLU A 433 4.77 -22.99 7.71
N ASN A 434 4.23 -23.48 8.83
CA ASN A 434 4.13 -22.69 10.06
C ASN A 434 5.53 -22.35 10.59
N GLY A 435 5.94 -21.09 10.46
CA GLY A 435 7.22 -20.58 10.95
C GLY A 435 8.13 -20.08 9.84
N ASP A 436 7.89 -20.49 8.60
CA ASP A 436 8.64 -20.00 7.45
C ASP A 436 8.43 -18.49 7.29
N LYS A 437 9.51 -17.73 7.13
CA LYS A 437 9.50 -16.29 6.89
C LYS A 437 10.64 -15.96 5.95
N PHE A 438 10.35 -15.25 4.86
CA PHE A 438 11.42 -14.62 4.09
C PHE A 438 12.00 -13.45 4.91
N ASN A 439 13.32 -13.28 4.95
CA ASN A 439 13.95 -12.28 5.81
C ASN A 439 13.89 -10.85 5.25
N LEU A 440 12.68 -10.38 4.95
CA LEU A 440 12.37 -9.00 4.62
C LEU A 440 12.02 -8.22 5.90
N TYR A 441 12.84 -7.23 6.23
CA TYR A 441 12.71 -6.43 7.44
C TYR A 441 12.29 -5.00 7.15
N LEU A 442 11.35 -4.51 7.97
CA LEU A 442 10.92 -3.11 7.94
C LEU A 442 11.96 -2.23 8.67
N THR A 443 12.82 -1.54 7.92
CA THR A 443 13.93 -0.76 8.49
C THR A 443 14.50 0.26 7.49
N ASN A 444 15.08 1.36 8.01
CA ASN A 444 15.94 2.23 7.21
C ASN A 444 17.36 1.68 7.15
N THR A 445 17.84 1.24 5.99
CA THR A 445 19.20 0.69 5.78
C THR A 445 20.32 1.57 6.33
N LEU A 446 20.19 2.90 6.20
CA LEU A 446 21.23 3.86 6.59
C LEU A 446 21.19 4.19 8.09
N ASP A 447 20.14 3.80 8.81
CA ASP A 447 20.00 4.02 10.24
C ASP A 447 20.52 2.84 11.07
N PHE A 448 21.49 3.14 11.92
CA PHE A 448 22.18 2.22 12.83
C PHE A 448 21.84 2.49 14.30
N SER A 449 20.91 3.41 14.57
CA SER A 449 20.43 3.74 15.90
C SER A 449 20.08 2.49 16.70
N LYS A 450 20.42 2.51 18.00
CA LYS A 450 20.00 1.48 18.92
C LYS A 450 18.65 1.87 19.47
N ILE A 451 17.75 0.90 19.50
CA ILE A 451 16.45 1.04 20.14
C ILE A 451 16.62 0.58 21.59
N GLU A 452 16.34 1.49 22.50
CA GLU A 452 16.36 1.25 23.95
C GLU A 452 14.93 1.41 24.51
N GLY A 453 14.66 0.80 25.67
CA GLY A 453 13.34 0.87 26.32
C GLY A 453 12.60 -0.45 26.41
N GLN A 454 11.62 -0.49 27.32
CA GLN A 454 10.63 -1.57 27.44
C GLN A 454 9.29 -1.01 26.95
N GLY A 455 8.64 -1.73 26.03
CA GLY A 455 7.35 -1.34 25.48
C GLY A 455 6.28 -2.42 25.68
N GLY A 456 5.06 -2.11 25.26
CA GLY A 456 3.96 -3.06 25.20
C GLY A 456 4.17 -4.13 24.12
N ILE A 457 3.13 -4.93 23.86
CA ILE A 457 3.23 -6.07 22.93
C ILE A 457 3.58 -5.60 21.51
N PHE A 458 3.01 -4.49 21.05
CA PHE A 458 3.25 -3.99 19.69
C PHE A 458 4.65 -3.41 19.53
N GLU A 459 5.09 -2.62 20.51
CA GLU A 459 6.43 -2.03 20.58
C GLU A 459 7.50 -3.13 20.60
N ASN A 460 7.27 -4.21 21.36
CA ASN A 460 8.20 -5.35 21.38
C ASN A 460 8.32 -6.04 20.02
N VAL A 461 7.24 -6.13 19.24
CA VAL A 461 7.28 -6.68 17.87
C VAL A 461 8.09 -5.78 16.94
N LEU A 462 7.93 -4.46 17.03
CA LEU A 462 8.74 -3.51 16.24
C LEU A 462 10.21 -3.55 16.65
N LYS A 463 10.48 -3.61 17.96
CA LYS A 463 11.82 -3.73 18.52
C LYS A 463 12.50 -5.01 18.06
N GLU A 464 11.83 -6.17 18.12
CA GLU A 464 12.36 -7.43 17.59
C GLU A 464 12.75 -7.30 16.11
N GLU A 465 11.88 -6.74 15.28
CA GLU A 465 12.14 -6.54 13.84
C GLU A 465 13.38 -5.67 13.61
N ALA A 466 13.45 -4.52 14.30
CA ALA A 466 14.54 -3.56 14.15
C ALA A 466 15.87 -4.06 14.77
N GLU A 467 15.82 -4.83 15.87
CA GLU A 467 17.01 -5.46 16.45
C GLU A 467 17.61 -6.50 15.51
N VAL A 468 16.78 -7.35 14.89
CA VAL A 468 17.25 -8.34 13.92
C VAL A 468 17.85 -7.65 12.69
N ALA A 469 17.16 -6.66 12.14
CA ALA A 469 17.69 -5.84 11.05
C ALA A 469 19.03 -5.19 11.43
N GLY A 470 19.13 -4.61 12.63
CA GLY A 470 20.35 -4.00 13.16
C GLY A 470 21.51 -5.00 13.34
N LYS A 471 21.23 -6.25 13.74
CA LYS A 471 22.23 -7.34 13.78
C LYS A 471 22.75 -7.68 12.40
N ILE A 472 21.89 -7.69 11.38
CA ILE A 472 22.31 -7.94 9.99
C ILE A 472 23.19 -6.79 9.49
N LYS A 473 22.75 -5.54 9.68
CA LYS A 473 23.54 -4.33 9.31
C LYS A 473 24.93 -4.34 9.95
N ARG A 474 25.03 -4.63 11.24
CA ARG A 474 26.28 -4.52 12.00
C ARG A 474 27.19 -5.75 11.93
N ASN A 475 26.64 -6.97 11.95
CA ASN A 475 27.43 -8.16 12.29
C ASN A 475 27.40 -9.25 11.22
N LYS A 476 26.31 -9.39 10.46
CA LYS A 476 26.18 -10.47 9.47
C LYS A 476 27.09 -10.16 8.28
N LYS A 477 28.02 -11.06 7.97
CA LYS A 477 28.79 -11.02 6.73
C LYS A 477 27.87 -11.38 5.57
N ILE A 478 27.88 -10.54 4.53
CA ILE A 478 27.04 -10.69 3.34
C ILE A 478 27.97 -10.84 2.13
N LEU A 479 27.76 -11.89 1.34
CA LEU A 479 28.54 -12.16 0.14
C LEU A 479 28.06 -11.35 -1.07
N VAL A 480 26.74 -11.16 -1.20
CA VAL A 480 26.12 -10.46 -2.33
C VAL A 480 25.23 -9.34 -1.82
N ILE A 481 25.47 -8.12 -2.31
CA ILE A 481 24.59 -6.97 -2.06
C ILE A 481 24.03 -6.49 -3.39
N THR A 482 22.72 -6.31 -3.44
CA THR A 482 22.01 -5.89 -4.64
C THR A 482 20.92 -4.88 -4.30
N GLY A 483 20.31 -4.27 -5.32
CA GLY A 483 19.15 -3.41 -5.14
C GLY A 483 19.13 -2.20 -6.08
N ASN A 484 18.11 -1.37 -5.89
CA ASN A 484 17.96 -0.07 -6.53
C ASN A 484 17.78 0.99 -5.43
N PRO A 485 18.86 1.63 -4.96
CA PRO A 485 18.78 2.60 -3.87
C PRO A 485 18.08 3.90 -4.31
N PRO A 486 17.51 4.69 -3.38
CA PRO A 486 16.84 5.94 -3.72
C PRO A 486 17.78 7.04 -4.24
N TYR A 487 17.32 7.86 -5.18
CA TYR A 487 18.08 8.96 -5.81
C TYR A 487 17.63 10.32 -5.26
N LEU A 488 18.13 10.67 -4.06
CA LEU A 488 17.70 11.85 -3.29
C LEU A 488 18.89 12.71 -2.88
N ALA A 489 19.28 13.64 -3.75
CA ALA A 489 20.38 14.58 -3.51
C ALA A 489 20.22 15.45 -2.24
N ASN A 490 18.98 15.77 -1.85
CA ASN A 490 18.65 16.48 -0.61
C ASN A 490 18.15 15.50 0.46
N SER A 491 18.94 14.47 0.75
CA SER A 491 18.59 13.45 1.71
C SER A 491 18.56 13.98 3.15
N SER A 492 17.55 13.56 3.92
CA SER A 492 17.47 13.74 5.37
C SER A 492 18.26 12.69 6.17
N ASN A 493 18.75 11.63 5.54
CA ASN A 493 19.51 10.58 6.23
C ASN A 493 20.85 11.12 6.74
N ILE A 494 21.08 11.01 8.05
CA ILE A 494 22.34 11.38 8.69
C ILE A 494 23.10 10.11 9.06
N ILE A 495 24.31 9.95 8.52
CA ILE A 495 25.17 8.81 8.86
C ILE A 495 25.84 9.08 10.20
N GLN A 496 25.68 8.14 11.15
CA GLN A 496 26.21 8.27 12.51
C GLN A 496 27.74 8.35 12.53
N LYS A 497 28.27 9.48 13.00
CA LYS A 497 29.72 9.73 13.13
C LYS A 497 30.39 8.69 14.04
N GLY A 498 31.67 8.42 13.76
CA GLY A 498 32.50 7.52 14.58
C GLY A 498 32.25 6.03 14.35
N THR A 499 31.50 5.66 13.31
CA THR A 499 31.28 4.27 12.90
C THR A 499 32.18 3.90 11.71
N GLU A 500 32.46 2.61 11.51
CA GLU A 500 33.20 2.14 10.32
C GLU A 500 32.48 2.51 9.02
N PHE A 501 31.14 2.39 8.99
CA PHE A 501 30.32 2.82 7.87
C PHE A 501 30.49 4.33 7.58
N TYR A 502 30.50 5.17 8.61
CA TYR A 502 30.76 6.60 8.44
C TYR A 502 32.15 6.86 7.85
N ASN A 503 33.17 6.12 8.27
CA ASN A 503 34.53 6.27 7.74
C ASN A 503 34.59 5.93 6.24
N VAL A 504 33.93 4.85 5.81
CA VAL A 504 33.80 4.51 4.38
C VAL A 504 33.10 5.63 3.60
N TYR A 505 31.96 6.12 4.10
CA TYR A 505 31.22 7.20 3.45
C TYR A 505 32.00 8.52 3.38
N GLU A 506 32.76 8.86 4.41
CA GLU A 506 33.57 10.08 4.42
C GLU A 506 34.83 9.96 3.56
N SER A 507 35.34 8.74 3.32
CA SER A 507 36.47 8.51 2.42
C SER A 507 36.17 8.94 0.98
N TYR A 508 34.89 8.97 0.59
CA TYR A 508 34.43 9.49 -0.70
C TYR A 508 34.49 11.02 -0.83
N LYS A 509 34.99 11.72 0.21
CA LYS A 509 34.95 13.18 0.30
C LYS A 509 36.29 13.80 0.71
N GLU A 510 37.38 13.05 0.79
CA GLU A 510 38.64 13.48 1.40
C GLU A 510 39.35 14.64 0.68
N ILE A 511 39.59 14.49 -0.63
CA ILE A 511 40.27 15.45 -1.49
C ILE A 511 39.28 16.50 -1.96
N VAL A 512 38.10 16.07 -2.43
CA VAL A 512 37.08 16.97 -2.98
C VAL A 512 36.57 17.99 -1.97
N ARG A 513 36.54 17.66 -0.67
CA ARG A 513 36.15 18.62 0.38
C ARG A 513 37.15 19.75 0.56
N LYS A 514 38.42 19.54 0.17
CA LYS A 514 39.47 20.57 0.23
C LYS A 514 39.51 21.43 -1.03
N GLU A 515 39.13 20.86 -2.17
CA GLU A 515 39.32 21.46 -3.49
C GLU A 515 38.03 22.03 -4.11
N GLU A 516 36.86 21.53 -3.73
CA GLU A 516 35.58 21.90 -4.34
C GLU A 516 34.72 22.76 -3.42
N LYS A 517 34.10 23.81 -3.98
CA LYS A 517 33.22 24.72 -3.23
C LYS A 517 31.88 24.08 -2.85
N ASN A 518 31.36 23.18 -3.68
CA ASN A 518 30.05 22.56 -3.48
C ASN A 518 30.11 21.04 -3.62
N ILE A 519 30.19 20.35 -2.48
CA ILE A 519 30.16 18.87 -2.40
C ILE A 519 28.79 18.32 -1.97
N LYS A 520 27.75 19.16 -1.84
CA LYS A 520 26.42 18.76 -1.38
C LYS A 520 25.84 17.56 -2.16
N PRO A 521 26.03 17.43 -3.50
CA PRO A 521 25.51 16.27 -4.22
C PRO A 521 26.14 14.93 -3.79
N LEU A 522 27.29 14.91 -3.10
CA LEU A 522 27.85 13.69 -2.51
C LEU A 522 27.07 13.21 -1.27
N SER A 523 26.03 13.93 -0.86
CA SER A 523 25.08 13.52 0.17
C SER A 523 23.82 12.86 -0.39
N ASP A 524 23.79 12.59 -1.70
CA ASP A 524 22.73 11.80 -2.32
C ASP A 524 22.66 10.40 -1.69
N ASP A 525 21.44 9.89 -1.49
CA ASP A 525 21.24 8.60 -0.85
C ASP A 525 21.88 7.45 -1.65
N TYR A 526 21.86 7.44 -2.98
CA TYR A 526 22.50 6.35 -3.72
C TYR A 526 24.00 6.21 -3.39
N ILE A 527 24.68 7.32 -3.08
CA ILE A 527 26.09 7.32 -2.67
C ILE A 527 26.25 6.76 -1.25
N LYS A 528 25.33 7.09 -0.34
CA LYS A 528 25.30 6.51 1.02
C LYS A 528 25.03 5.00 0.98
N PHE A 529 24.17 4.55 0.08
CA PHE A 529 23.91 3.12 -0.14
C PHE A 529 25.11 2.40 -0.77
N ILE A 530 25.82 3.03 -1.72
CA ILE A 530 27.12 2.52 -2.20
C ILE A 530 28.11 2.40 -1.04
N ALA A 531 28.21 3.41 -0.18
CA ALA A 531 29.08 3.36 1.00
C ALA A 531 28.69 2.26 1.99
N PHE A 532 27.39 2.03 2.19
CA PHE A 532 26.90 0.93 3.04
C PHE A 532 27.28 -0.43 2.45
N ALA A 533 27.04 -0.64 1.16
CA ALA A 533 27.41 -1.90 0.49
C ALA A 533 28.93 -2.13 0.53
N HIS A 534 29.72 -1.08 0.27
CA HIS A 534 31.17 -1.12 0.39
C HIS A 534 31.61 -1.51 1.80
N TYR A 535 31.09 -0.84 2.84
CA TYR A 535 31.33 -1.19 4.24
C TYR A 535 31.04 -2.67 4.54
N LYS A 536 29.91 -3.19 4.05
CA LYS A 536 29.51 -4.58 4.28
C LYS A 536 30.42 -5.58 3.57
N ILE A 537 30.86 -5.30 2.33
CA ILE A 537 31.81 -6.17 1.62
C ILE A 537 33.21 -6.09 2.25
N GLN A 538 33.64 -4.91 2.69
CA GLN A 538 34.89 -4.77 3.44
C GLN A 538 34.87 -5.60 4.74
N GLN A 539 33.75 -5.59 5.47
CA GLN A 539 33.56 -6.42 6.66
C GLN A 539 33.55 -7.93 6.34
N ALA A 540 32.97 -8.32 5.19
CA ALA A 540 32.97 -9.72 4.75
C ALA A 540 34.37 -10.18 4.30
N GLY A 541 35.20 -9.26 3.82
CA GLY A 541 36.53 -9.49 3.26
C GLY A 541 36.51 -9.81 1.77
N LYS A 542 35.37 -10.29 1.26
CA LYS A 542 35.11 -10.63 -0.14
C LYS A 542 33.63 -10.56 -0.45
N GLY A 543 33.28 -10.41 -1.72
CA GLY A 543 31.89 -10.47 -2.21
C GLY A 543 31.63 -9.61 -3.44
N ILE A 544 30.35 -9.49 -3.78
CA ILE A 544 29.86 -8.84 -4.99
C ILE A 544 28.83 -7.77 -4.61
N ILE A 545 28.98 -6.57 -5.17
CA ILE A 545 27.92 -5.56 -5.17
C ILE A 545 27.40 -5.44 -6.59
N GLY A 546 26.10 -5.64 -6.81
CA GLY A 546 25.48 -5.45 -8.12
C GLY A 546 24.23 -4.60 -8.04
N ILE A 547 24.29 -3.36 -8.50
CA ILE A 547 23.23 -2.37 -8.26
C ILE A 547 22.99 -1.51 -9.49
N ILE A 548 21.80 -0.94 -9.59
CA ILE A 548 21.49 0.14 -10.53
C ILE A 548 21.38 1.46 -9.78
N THR A 549 22.11 2.48 -10.23
CA THR A 549 22.11 3.80 -9.59
C THR A 549 22.00 4.91 -10.62
N ASN A 550 21.81 6.15 -10.13
CA ASN A 550 22.13 7.34 -10.91
C ASN A 550 23.57 7.25 -11.44
N ASN A 551 23.79 7.57 -12.72
CA ASN A 551 25.10 7.46 -13.39
C ASN A 551 26.03 8.69 -13.21
N SER A 552 25.58 9.73 -12.50
CA SER A 552 26.32 10.99 -12.37
C SER A 552 27.72 10.88 -11.74
N TYR A 553 27.98 9.80 -11.00
CA TYR A 553 29.29 9.56 -10.40
C TYR A 553 30.34 9.05 -11.39
N LEU A 554 29.94 8.56 -12.56
CA LEU A 554 30.86 8.02 -13.57
C LEU A 554 31.81 9.10 -14.09
N ASP A 555 31.30 10.31 -14.34
CA ASP A 555 32.07 11.42 -14.91
C ASP A 555 32.05 12.71 -14.06
N GLY A 556 31.24 12.77 -13.00
CA GLY A 556 31.11 13.98 -12.21
C GLY A 556 32.41 14.38 -11.49
N LEU A 557 32.77 15.66 -11.57
CA LEU A 557 34.00 16.24 -11.01
C LEU A 557 34.18 15.93 -9.51
N ILE A 558 33.12 16.14 -8.74
CA ILE A 558 33.12 15.96 -7.29
C ILE A 558 33.11 14.49 -6.84
N HIS A 559 32.89 13.54 -7.76
CA HIS A 559 32.83 12.10 -7.45
C HIS A 559 34.19 11.40 -7.60
N ARG A 560 35.29 12.14 -7.83
CA ARG A 560 36.62 11.58 -8.04
C ARG A 560 37.13 10.74 -6.87
N ASP A 561 36.83 11.14 -5.63
CA ASP A 561 37.20 10.35 -4.44
C ASP A 561 36.39 9.07 -4.34
N LEU A 562 35.09 9.11 -4.63
CA LEU A 562 34.27 7.90 -4.73
C LEU A 562 34.87 6.91 -5.75
N ARG A 563 35.15 7.37 -6.98
CA ARG A 563 35.76 6.52 -8.02
C ARG A 563 37.12 5.97 -7.60
N ARG A 564 37.97 6.80 -6.99
CA ARG A 564 39.27 6.40 -6.46
C ARG A 564 39.13 5.29 -5.42
N LYS A 565 38.30 5.48 -4.39
CA LYS A 565 38.12 4.47 -3.33
C LYS A 565 37.55 3.17 -3.88
N LEU A 566 36.58 3.22 -4.79
CA LEU A 566 36.07 1.99 -5.43
C LEU A 566 37.18 1.25 -6.21
N SER A 567 38.01 1.97 -6.96
CA SER A 567 39.14 1.39 -7.71
C SER A 567 40.28 0.87 -6.83
N GLU A 568 40.45 1.40 -5.61
CA GLU A 568 41.46 0.93 -4.65
C GLU A 568 41.02 -0.35 -3.93
N ASP A 569 39.72 -0.46 -3.59
CA ASP A 569 39.24 -1.44 -2.62
C ASP A 569 38.59 -2.69 -3.25
N PHE A 570 38.26 -2.65 -4.56
CA PHE A 570 37.68 -3.74 -5.33
C PHE A 570 38.62 -4.22 -6.43
N ASP A 571 38.68 -5.53 -6.65
CA ASP A 571 39.58 -6.16 -7.61
C ASP A 571 39.08 -6.03 -9.05
N GLU A 572 37.75 -6.07 -9.25
CA GLU A 572 37.13 -5.90 -10.56
C GLU A 572 35.90 -5.00 -10.49
N ILE A 573 35.74 -4.16 -11.52
CA ILE A 573 34.65 -3.19 -11.63
C ILE A 573 34.07 -3.28 -13.04
N TYR A 574 32.81 -3.68 -13.14
CA TYR A 574 32.06 -3.71 -14.38
C TYR A 574 31.02 -2.58 -14.36
N ILE A 575 30.99 -1.77 -15.42
CA ILE A 575 30.06 -0.65 -15.54
C ILE A 575 29.31 -0.77 -16.85
N LEU A 576 27.98 -0.80 -16.77
CA LEU A 576 27.09 -0.67 -17.92
C LEU A 576 26.30 0.63 -17.76
N ASN A 577 26.74 1.68 -18.47
CA ASN A 577 26.04 2.95 -18.49
C ASN A 577 24.81 2.86 -19.41
N LEU A 578 23.61 3.01 -18.84
CA LEU A 578 22.35 2.96 -19.59
C LEU A 578 21.91 4.33 -20.09
N HIS A 579 22.70 5.39 -19.83
CA HIS A 579 22.43 6.74 -20.29
C HIS A 579 21.03 7.24 -19.86
N GLY A 580 20.24 7.80 -20.79
CA GLY A 580 18.89 8.30 -20.53
C GLY A 580 18.82 9.61 -19.73
N ASN A 581 19.90 10.40 -19.67
CA ASN A 581 19.92 11.68 -18.99
C ASN A 581 19.33 12.79 -19.86
N SER A 582 18.03 13.05 -19.66
CA SER A 582 17.31 14.10 -20.38
C SER A 582 17.85 15.51 -20.13
N LYS A 583 18.47 15.79 -18.95
CA LYS A 583 19.04 17.11 -18.64
C LYS A 583 20.33 17.36 -19.40
N ARG A 584 21.10 16.31 -19.70
CA ARG A 584 22.30 16.37 -20.54
C ARG A 584 21.99 16.33 -22.05
N LYS A 585 20.72 16.09 -22.41
CA LYS A 585 20.26 15.91 -23.81
C LYS A 585 21.06 14.82 -24.53
N GLU A 586 21.27 13.70 -23.85
CA GLU A 586 21.92 12.52 -24.45
C GLU A 586 21.13 12.04 -25.68
N LYS A 587 21.88 11.49 -26.65
CA LYS A 587 21.34 10.99 -27.90
C LYS A 587 21.68 9.52 -28.06
N ASN A 588 20.72 8.75 -28.56
CA ASN A 588 20.96 7.37 -28.95
C ASN A 588 21.86 7.30 -30.20
N PRO A 589 22.40 6.12 -30.58
CA PRO A 589 23.27 5.98 -31.74
C PRO A 589 22.65 6.41 -33.07
N ALA A 590 21.31 6.43 -33.18
CA ALA A 590 20.57 6.92 -34.34
C ALA A 590 20.37 8.46 -34.34
N GLY A 591 20.90 9.17 -33.34
CA GLY A 591 20.81 10.63 -33.19
C GLY A 591 19.50 11.14 -32.58
N GLY A 592 18.58 10.23 -32.21
CA GLY A 592 17.32 10.53 -31.52
C GLY A 592 17.52 10.74 -30.01
N LYS A 593 16.42 11.09 -29.31
CA LYS A 593 16.43 11.21 -27.85
C LYS A 593 16.80 9.86 -27.21
N ASP A 594 17.72 9.90 -26.26
CA ASP A 594 18.00 8.73 -25.43
C ASP A 594 16.97 8.62 -24.30
N GLU A 595 16.21 7.53 -24.27
CA GLU A 595 15.10 7.34 -23.34
C GLU A 595 15.54 6.61 -22.09
N ASN A 596 15.08 7.10 -20.93
CA ASN A 596 15.43 6.51 -19.65
C ASN A 596 14.57 5.27 -19.34
N VAL A 597 15.20 4.22 -18.82
CA VAL A 597 14.53 2.95 -18.46
C VAL A 597 13.49 3.07 -17.33
N PHE A 598 13.55 4.11 -16.49
CA PHE A 598 12.60 4.34 -15.38
C PHE A 598 11.60 5.48 -15.64
N ASN A 599 11.61 6.09 -16.83
CA ASN A 599 10.85 7.32 -17.12
C ASN A 599 11.17 8.49 -16.16
N ILE A 600 12.46 8.64 -15.79
CA ILE A 600 12.98 9.75 -14.98
C ILE A 600 13.92 10.66 -15.79
N GLN A 601 14.35 11.76 -15.19
CA GLN A 601 15.21 12.73 -15.88
C GLN A 601 16.71 12.42 -15.78
N GLN A 602 17.13 11.84 -14.66
CA GLN A 602 18.53 11.50 -14.35
C GLN A 602 18.95 10.25 -15.12
N GLY A 603 20.16 10.25 -15.67
CA GLY A 603 20.70 9.04 -16.28
C GLY A 603 21.01 7.97 -15.25
N VAL A 604 21.00 6.71 -15.68
CA VAL A 604 21.22 5.54 -14.81
C VAL A 604 22.27 4.61 -15.37
N GLY A 605 22.89 3.82 -14.49
CA GLY A 605 23.91 2.84 -14.84
C GLY A 605 23.91 1.68 -13.88
N ILE A 606 24.27 0.52 -14.39
CA ILE A 606 24.50 -0.69 -13.60
C ILE A 606 25.99 -0.75 -13.27
N ILE A 607 26.30 -1.08 -12.01
CA ILE A 607 27.67 -1.34 -11.56
C ILE A 607 27.74 -2.68 -10.84
N LEU A 608 28.74 -3.48 -11.21
CA LEU A 608 29.16 -4.68 -10.48
C LEU A 608 30.55 -4.41 -9.90
N LEU A 609 30.71 -4.59 -8.60
CA LEU A 609 31.98 -4.46 -7.87
C LEU A 609 32.32 -5.82 -7.26
N VAL A 610 33.49 -6.36 -7.55
CA VAL A 610 33.93 -7.68 -7.07
C VAL A 610 35.15 -7.52 -6.19
N LYS A 611 35.10 -8.13 -5.00
CA LYS A 611 36.22 -8.27 -4.08
C LYS A 611 36.46 -9.76 -3.83
N LYS A 612 37.65 -10.27 -4.14
CA LYS A 612 37.95 -11.72 -4.15
C LYS A 612 38.39 -12.24 -2.77
#